data_AF-A0A931MAJ3-F1
#
_entry.id   AF-A0A931MAJ3-F1
#
_cell.length_a   1.000
_cell.length_b   1.000
_cell.length_c   1.000
_cell.angle_alpha   90.00
_cell.angle_beta   90.00
_cell.angle_gamma   90.00
#
_symmetry.space_group_name_H-M   'P 1'
#
loop_
_entity.id
_entity.type
_entity.pdbx_description
1 polymer ?
#
loop_
_entity_poly.entity_id
_entity_poly.type
_entity_poly.pdbx_seq_one_letter_code
_entity_poly.pdbx_strand_id
1 'polypeptide(L)'
;LEEGRLLSFDIPLKNTTTKPLNIISLEPSCGCVNAVVINGSIGRGDTGIIRVTIDTTGKIGKVMKTIEVVTDISATPFVLKLRALVKHSGNGVANAGAIFHGDCRKCHVGTDIKSKQGEILYNAVCFMCHKNYSTYKHLSKESLEKSISDGITNTSMPGFAETNGGPLSPEQISSLIDFLKKQK
;
A
#
# COMPACT_ATOMS: atom_id res chain seq x y z
N LEU A 1 -6.60 -0.58 -12.36
CA LEU A 1 -5.13 -0.71 -12.22
C LEU A 1 -4.89 -1.67 -11.07
N GLU A 2 -3.84 -2.48 -11.12
CA GLU A 2 -3.45 -3.31 -9.96
C GLU A 2 -2.52 -2.49 -9.04
N GLU A 3 -2.61 -2.72 -7.73
CA GLU A 3 -1.70 -2.13 -6.74
C GLU A 3 -0.25 -2.64 -6.93
N GLY A 4 0.72 -1.87 -6.42
CA GLY A 4 2.11 -2.32 -6.31
C GLY A 4 2.89 -2.22 -7.60
N ARG A 5 2.39 -1.44 -8.56
CA ARG A 5 3.00 -1.25 -9.88
C ARG A 5 3.36 0.21 -10.14
N LEU A 6 4.47 0.38 -10.83
CA LEU A 6 4.78 1.61 -11.56
C LEU A 6 4.09 1.56 -12.92
N LEU A 7 3.29 2.57 -13.22
CA LEU A 7 2.55 2.66 -14.48
C LEU A 7 2.86 4.00 -15.14
N SER A 8 3.25 3.95 -16.41
CA SER A 8 3.57 5.14 -17.20
C SER A 8 2.53 5.39 -18.29
N PHE A 9 2.14 6.64 -18.48
CA PHE A 9 1.18 7.09 -19.48
C PHE A 9 1.72 8.32 -20.20
N ASP A 10 1.56 8.35 -21.52
CA ASP A 10 1.92 9.51 -22.33
C ASP A 10 0.65 10.31 -22.62
N ILE A 11 0.63 11.56 -22.17
CA ILE A 11 -0.51 12.45 -22.27
C ILE A 11 -0.18 13.53 -23.30
N PRO A 12 -0.92 13.60 -24.43
CA PRO A 12 -0.73 14.65 -25.41
C PRO A 12 -1.25 15.98 -24.89
N LEU A 13 -0.42 17.02 -24.99
CA LEU A 13 -0.77 18.40 -24.68
C LEU A 13 -0.69 19.25 -25.96
N LYS A 14 -1.85 19.65 -26.47
CA LYS A 14 -1.93 20.49 -27.67
C LYS A 14 -1.78 21.97 -27.31
N ASN A 15 -0.88 22.67 -27.99
CA ASN A 15 -0.77 24.12 -27.89
C ASN A 15 -1.83 24.80 -28.77
N THR A 16 -2.89 25.31 -28.15
CA THR A 16 -3.97 26.04 -28.83
C THR A 16 -3.78 27.56 -28.79
N THR A 17 -2.64 28.04 -28.31
CA THR A 17 -2.33 29.47 -28.24
C THR A 17 -1.77 29.97 -29.57
N THR A 18 -1.48 31.26 -29.67
CA THR A 18 -0.91 31.87 -30.88
C THR A 18 0.61 31.96 -30.86
N LYS A 19 1.27 31.54 -29.77
CA LYS A 19 2.72 31.59 -29.56
C LYS A 19 3.27 30.19 -29.25
N PRO A 20 4.58 29.95 -29.39
CA PRO A 20 5.21 28.76 -28.82
C PRO A 20 4.95 28.69 -27.31
N LEU A 21 4.70 27.48 -26.81
CA LEU A 21 4.39 27.19 -25.41
C LEU A 21 5.58 26.49 -24.76
N ASN A 22 6.11 27.06 -23.69
CA ASN A 22 7.13 26.42 -22.87
C ASN A 22 6.53 25.94 -21.55
N ILE A 23 6.73 24.66 -21.24
CA ILE A 23 6.41 24.11 -19.90
C ILE A 23 7.61 24.42 -19.01
N ILE A 24 7.39 25.21 -17.97
CA ILE A 24 8.41 25.63 -17.01
C ILE A 24 8.62 24.55 -15.96
N SER A 25 7.53 24.04 -15.38
CA SER A 25 7.57 22.98 -14.38
C SER A 25 6.33 22.08 -14.48
N LEU A 26 6.50 20.86 -13.98
CA LEU A 26 5.43 19.91 -13.71
C LEU A 26 5.48 19.61 -12.23
N GLU A 27 4.41 19.92 -11.51
CA GLU A 27 4.37 19.85 -10.04
C GLU A 27 3.29 18.86 -9.59
N PRO A 28 3.65 17.59 -9.35
CA PRO A 28 2.72 16.59 -8.85
C PRO A 28 2.31 16.85 -7.40
N SER A 29 1.06 16.51 -7.06
CA SER A 29 0.50 16.70 -5.72
C SER A 29 1.06 15.74 -4.65
N CYS A 30 1.92 14.79 -5.02
CA CYS A 30 2.58 13.82 -4.13
C CYS A 30 3.85 13.29 -4.79
N GLY A 31 4.79 12.76 -4.00
CA GLY A 31 5.95 12.01 -4.51
C GLY A 31 5.60 10.65 -5.14
N CYS A 32 4.33 10.24 -5.10
CA CYS A 32 3.84 9.01 -5.73
C CYS A 32 3.56 9.16 -7.24
N VAL A 33 3.67 10.38 -7.76
CA VAL A 33 3.52 10.70 -9.18
C VAL A 33 4.77 11.43 -9.63
N ASN A 34 5.34 10.99 -10.75
CA ASN A 34 6.41 11.67 -11.46
C ASN A 34 5.88 12.11 -12.83
N ALA A 35 6.28 13.27 -13.30
CA ALA A 35 5.84 13.80 -14.58
C ALA A 35 7.03 14.47 -15.29
N VAL A 36 7.25 14.10 -16.56
CA VAL A 36 8.33 14.65 -17.38
C VAL A 36 7.80 15.03 -18.76
N VAL A 37 8.36 16.08 -19.34
CA VAL A 37 8.08 16.48 -20.71
C VAL A 37 9.01 15.70 -21.64
N ILE A 38 8.47 14.93 -22.58
CA ILE A 38 9.27 14.08 -23.48
C ILE A 38 9.80 14.89 -24.67
N ASN A 39 8.98 15.82 -25.19
CA ASN A 39 9.34 16.68 -26.30
C ASN A 39 9.19 18.13 -25.82
N GLY A 40 10.28 18.91 -25.84
CA GLY A 40 10.36 20.30 -25.37
C GLY A 40 9.44 21.28 -26.12
N SER A 41 9.76 22.58 -26.05
CA SER A 41 8.93 23.71 -26.53
C SER A 41 7.91 23.36 -27.62
N ILE A 42 6.62 23.56 -27.31
CA ILE A 42 5.51 23.13 -28.15
C ILE A 42 5.14 24.27 -29.09
N GLY A 43 5.41 24.11 -30.38
CA GLY A 43 5.08 25.08 -31.41
C GLY A 43 3.58 25.39 -31.49
N ARG A 44 3.23 26.46 -32.21
CA ARG A 44 1.84 26.90 -32.37
C ARG A 44 1.03 25.84 -33.11
N GLY A 45 0.00 25.29 -32.48
CA GLY A 45 -0.84 24.24 -33.06
C GLY A 45 -0.28 22.82 -32.89
N ASP A 46 0.98 22.70 -32.46
CA ASP A 46 1.66 21.42 -32.25
C ASP A 46 1.22 20.76 -30.95
N THR A 47 1.65 19.51 -30.76
CA THR A 47 1.36 18.70 -29.58
C THR A 47 2.65 18.20 -28.94
N GLY A 48 2.84 18.54 -27.67
CA GLY A 48 3.87 17.96 -26.82
C GLY A 48 3.36 16.72 -26.08
N ILE A 49 4.27 15.96 -25.48
CA ILE A 49 3.95 14.78 -24.69
C ILE A 49 4.45 14.96 -23.27
N ILE A 50 3.54 14.81 -22.30
CA ILE A 50 3.88 14.68 -20.88
C ILE A 50 3.80 13.20 -20.52
N ARG A 51 4.91 12.59 -20.13
CA ARG A 51 4.95 11.25 -19.57
C ARG A 51 4.73 11.32 -18.07
N VAL A 52 3.65 10.70 -17.62
CA VAL A 52 3.28 10.61 -16.21
C VAL A 52 3.52 9.18 -15.75
N THR A 53 4.30 9.01 -14.67
CA THR A 53 4.48 7.72 -13.99
C THR A 53 3.84 7.78 -12.62
N ILE A 54 2.98 6.83 -12.29
CA ILE A 54 2.34 6.69 -10.99
C ILE A 54 2.81 5.41 -10.30
N ASP A 55 3.23 5.54 -9.06
CA ASP A 55 3.44 4.42 -8.15
C ASP A 55 2.14 4.11 -7.41
N THR A 56 1.58 2.93 -7.71
CA THR A 56 0.35 2.45 -7.07
C THR A 56 0.60 1.67 -5.78
N THR A 57 1.85 1.56 -5.31
CA THR A 57 2.18 0.88 -4.06
C THR A 57 1.46 1.51 -2.86
N GLY A 58 0.76 0.68 -2.07
CA GLY A 58 -0.02 1.13 -0.91
C GLY A 58 -1.25 1.96 -1.27
N LYS A 59 -1.70 1.93 -2.53
CA LYS A 59 -2.89 2.67 -3.00
C LYS A 59 -3.98 1.68 -3.35
N ILE A 60 -5.12 1.76 -2.67
CA ILE A 60 -6.26 0.86 -2.89
C ILE A 60 -7.52 1.71 -3.06
N GLY A 61 -8.40 1.28 -3.97
CA GLY A 61 -9.67 1.94 -4.24
C GLY A 61 -9.52 3.17 -5.13
N LYS A 62 -10.36 4.18 -4.88
CA LYS A 62 -10.39 5.40 -5.70
C LYS A 62 -9.19 6.30 -5.35
N VAL A 63 -8.33 6.52 -6.33
CA VAL A 63 -7.17 7.41 -6.21
C VAL A 63 -7.38 8.63 -7.10
N MET A 64 -7.23 9.82 -6.54
CA MET A 64 -7.15 11.07 -7.29
C MET A 64 -5.84 11.79 -6.98
N LYS A 65 -5.16 12.24 -8.03
CA LYS A 65 -3.92 13.01 -7.97
C LYS A 65 -3.94 14.14 -8.98
N THR A 66 -3.15 15.17 -8.76
CA THR A 66 -3.05 16.30 -9.68
C THR A 66 -1.60 16.57 -10.04
N ILE A 67 -1.39 17.13 -11.23
CA ILE A 67 -0.12 17.71 -11.67
C ILE A 67 -0.43 19.14 -12.11
N GLU A 68 0.21 20.11 -11.49
CA GLU A 68 0.17 21.50 -11.95
C GLU A 68 1.18 21.66 -13.08
N VAL A 69 0.71 22.11 -14.23
CA VAL A 69 1.52 22.37 -15.43
C VAL A 69 1.73 23.89 -15.49
N VAL A 70 2.92 24.32 -15.11
CA VAL A 70 3.31 25.73 -15.12
C VAL A 70 3.93 26.05 -16.49
N THR A 71 3.53 27.17 -17.07
CA THR A 71 3.93 27.56 -18.42
C THR A 71 4.31 29.03 -18.48
N ASP A 72 4.97 29.46 -19.56
CA ASP A 72 5.37 30.86 -19.77
C ASP A 72 4.24 31.75 -20.30
N ILE A 73 3.10 31.18 -20.68
CA ILE A 73 1.98 31.92 -21.28
C ILE A 73 0.95 32.41 -20.25
N SER A 74 0.82 31.72 -19.11
CA SER A 74 -0.18 32.02 -18.08
C SER A 74 0.42 31.93 -16.68
N ALA A 75 0.09 32.92 -15.84
CA ALA A 75 0.43 32.88 -14.40
C ALA A 75 -0.40 31.86 -13.61
N THR A 76 -1.56 31.43 -14.15
CA THR A 76 -2.36 30.37 -13.55
C THR A 76 -1.96 29.01 -14.14
N PRO A 77 -1.51 28.04 -13.31
CA PRO A 77 -1.16 26.71 -13.78
C PRO A 77 -2.36 25.96 -14.37
N PHE A 78 -2.11 25.16 -15.39
CA PHE A 78 -3.10 24.20 -15.88
C PHE A 78 -3.07 22.94 -15.01
N VAL A 79 -4.21 22.51 -14.48
CA VAL A 79 -4.26 21.35 -13.56
C VAL A 79 -4.68 20.08 -14.30
N LEU A 80 -3.73 19.16 -14.48
CA LEU A 80 -4.00 17.82 -14.96
C LEU A 80 -4.49 16.94 -13.80
N LYS A 81 -5.69 16.36 -13.93
CA LYS A 81 -6.29 15.50 -12.90
C LYS A 81 -6.17 14.03 -13.31
N LEU A 82 -5.49 13.24 -12.49
CA LEU A 82 -5.36 11.80 -12.63
C LEU A 82 -6.38 11.11 -11.74
N ARG A 83 -7.18 10.21 -12.32
CA ARG A 83 -8.16 9.40 -11.60
C ARG A 83 -7.92 7.93 -11.92
N ALA A 84 -7.86 7.11 -10.88
CA ALA A 84 -7.70 5.67 -11.02
C ALA A 84 -8.55 4.92 -10.01
N LEU A 85 -8.99 3.73 -10.41
CA LEU A 85 -9.45 2.70 -9.48
C LEU A 85 -8.35 1.65 -9.38
N VAL A 86 -7.71 1.58 -8.21
CA VAL A 86 -6.65 0.62 -7.92
C VAL A 86 -7.27 -0.57 -7.19
N LYS A 87 -7.13 -1.76 -7.77
CA LYS A 87 -7.57 -3.02 -7.19
C LYS A 87 -6.43 -3.63 -6.39
N HIS A 88 -6.77 -4.17 -5.23
CA HIS A 88 -5.87 -5.06 -4.51
C HIS A 88 -6.06 -6.47 -5.05
N SER A 89 -4.99 -7.18 -5.40
CA SER A 89 -5.10 -8.52 -5.98
C SER A 89 -5.57 -9.59 -4.97
N GLY A 90 -5.72 -9.23 -3.69
CA GLY A 90 -6.16 -10.12 -2.61
C GLY A 90 -7.66 -10.35 -2.48
N ASN A 91 -8.49 -10.04 -3.50
CA ASN A 91 -9.92 -10.34 -3.48
C ASN A 91 -10.19 -11.86 -3.44
N GLY A 92 -10.14 -12.46 -2.24
CA GLY A 92 -10.42 -13.88 -2.01
C GLY A 92 -9.18 -14.77 -2.02
N VAL A 93 -8.13 -14.40 -1.29
CA VAL A 93 -6.98 -15.29 -1.06
C VAL A 93 -7.50 -16.57 -0.39
N ALA A 94 -7.46 -17.70 -1.11
CA ALA A 94 -7.93 -19.00 -0.59
C ALA A 94 -7.14 -19.45 0.66
N ASN A 95 -5.91 -18.95 0.81
CA ASN A 95 -5.04 -19.16 1.96
C ASN A 95 -4.70 -17.81 2.61
N ALA A 96 -5.23 -17.56 3.82
CA ALA A 96 -4.99 -16.32 4.57
C ALA A 96 -3.49 -16.03 4.78
N GLY A 97 -2.63 -17.05 4.87
CA GLY A 97 -1.19 -16.89 5.07
C GLY A 97 -0.44 -16.36 3.84
N ALA A 98 -1.03 -16.37 2.64
CA ALA A 98 -0.34 -15.95 1.43
C ALA A 98 0.12 -14.48 1.50
N ILE A 99 -0.54 -13.65 2.31
CA ILE A 99 -0.21 -12.23 2.52
C ILE A 99 1.16 -12.02 3.18
N PHE A 100 1.70 -13.05 3.85
CA PHE A 100 3.01 -12.97 4.54
C PHE A 100 4.21 -13.20 3.63
N HIS A 101 3.97 -13.45 2.33
CA HIS A 101 4.98 -13.83 1.36
C HIS A 101 5.13 -12.80 0.23
N GLY A 102 6.26 -12.88 -0.47
CA GLY A 102 6.55 -12.05 -1.65
C GLY A 102 6.39 -10.55 -1.40
N ASP A 103 5.90 -9.83 -2.41
CA ASP A 103 5.65 -8.39 -2.33
C ASP A 103 4.51 -8.04 -1.36
N CYS A 104 3.56 -8.95 -1.12
CA CYS A 104 2.44 -8.73 -0.19
C CYS A 104 2.93 -8.49 1.25
N ARG A 105 4.03 -9.15 1.65
CA ARG A 105 4.65 -8.99 2.97
C ARG A 105 5.01 -7.55 3.29
N LYS A 106 5.43 -6.76 2.29
CA LYS A 106 5.90 -5.37 2.47
C LYS A 106 4.88 -4.50 3.18
N CYS A 107 3.59 -4.73 2.92
CA CYS A 107 2.50 -3.97 3.55
C CYS A 107 1.76 -4.77 4.62
N HIS A 108 1.55 -6.07 4.42
CA HIS A 108 0.75 -6.91 5.35
C HIS A 108 1.53 -7.34 6.59
N VAL A 109 2.85 -7.36 6.52
CA VAL A 109 3.73 -7.60 7.68
C VAL A 109 4.47 -6.32 8.07
N GLY A 110 4.90 -5.54 7.08
CA GLY A 110 5.66 -4.33 7.32
C GLY A 110 7.11 -4.60 7.75
N THR A 111 7.86 -3.52 7.98
CA THR A 111 9.28 -3.57 8.36
C THR A 111 9.50 -3.52 9.87
N ASP A 112 8.51 -3.06 10.63
CA ASP A 112 8.61 -2.83 12.07
C ASP A 112 8.11 -4.02 12.90
N ILE A 113 7.59 -5.09 12.28
CA ILE A 113 7.03 -6.22 13.02
C ILE A 113 8.06 -6.84 13.98
N LYS A 114 9.34 -6.85 13.59
CA LYS A 114 10.42 -7.48 14.37
C LYS A 114 10.70 -6.79 15.71
N SER A 115 10.34 -5.52 15.85
CA SER A 115 10.50 -4.78 17.11
C SER A 115 9.26 -4.83 18.01
N LYS A 116 8.15 -5.38 17.53
CA LYS A 116 6.89 -5.43 18.28
C LYS A 116 6.84 -6.67 19.16
N GLN A 117 6.37 -6.49 20.39
CA GLN A 117 6.18 -7.53 21.41
C GLN A 117 4.90 -7.24 22.22
N GLY A 118 4.36 -8.26 22.91
CA GLY A 118 3.26 -8.12 23.85
C GLY A 118 2.03 -7.40 23.27
N GLU A 119 1.52 -6.39 23.99
CA GLU A 119 0.33 -5.62 23.58
C GLU A 119 0.48 -4.94 22.22
N ILE A 120 1.66 -4.35 21.95
CA ILE A 120 1.91 -3.65 20.68
C ILE A 120 1.82 -4.64 19.52
N LEU A 121 2.39 -5.84 19.71
CA LEU A 121 2.29 -6.90 18.71
C LEU A 121 0.84 -7.39 18.57
N TYR A 122 0.13 -7.59 19.70
CA TYR A 122 -1.27 -8.01 19.69
C TYR A 122 -2.15 -7.04 18.89
N ASN A 123 -1.99 -5.74 19.12
CA ASN A 123 -2.72 -4.70 18.40
C ASN A 123 -2.41 -4.69 16.91
N ALA A 124 -1.19 -5.09 16.52
CA ALA A 124 -0.79 -5.14 15.12
C ALA A 124 -1.35 -6.35 14.36
N VAL A 125 -1.41 -7.53 14.98
CA VAL A 125 -1.71 -8.79 14.25
C VAL A 125 -3.00 -9.51 14.69
N CYS A 126 -3.47 -9.30 15.92
CA CYS A 126 -4.60 -10.04 16.49
C CYS A 126 -5.88 -9.18 16.61
N PHE A 127 -5.73 -7.93 17.04
CA PHE A 127 -6.85 -7.08 17.47
C PHE A 127 -7.92 -6.83 16.40
N MET A 128 -7.55 -6.86 15.11
CA MET A 128 -8.49 -6.65 14.00
C MET A 128 -9.66 -7.64 14.03
N CYS A 129 -9.40 -8.89 14.43
CA CYS A 129 -10.42 -9.93 14.62
C CYS A 129 -10.74 -10.16 16.10
N HIS A 130 -9.72 -10.13 16.96
CA HIS A 130 -9.82 -10.41 18.39
C HIS A 130 -10.02 -9.11 19.19
N LYS A 131 -11.19 -8.47 19.04
CA LYS A 131 -11.50 -7.19 19.71
C LYS A 131 -11.73 -7.31 21.22
N ASN A 132 -11.95 -8.52 21.72
CA ASN A 132 -12.19 -8.80 23.13
C ASN A 132 -11.27 -9.93 23.60
N TYR A 133 -10.63 -9.74 24.75
CA TYR A 133 -9.66 -10.67 25.34
C TYR A 133 -10.32 -11.88 26.03
N SER A 134 -11.59 -11.75 26.42
CA SER A 134 -12.27 -12.74 27.28
C SER A 134 -12.50 -14.10 26.61
N THR A 135 -12.47 -14.18 25.28
CA THR A 135 -12.65 -15.44 24.54
C THR A 135 -11.49 -16.45 24.75
N TYR A 136 -10.32 -15.99 25.21
CA TYR A 136 -9.10 -16.82 25.27
C TYR A 136 -8.65 -17.17 26.69
N LYS A 137 -9.34 -16.64 27.70
CA LYS A 137 -8.96 -16.77 29.12
C LYS A 137 -8.80 -18.22 29.57
N HIS A 138 -9.64 -19.11 29.03
CA HIS A 138 -9.71 -20.52 29.41
C HIS A 138 -8.81 -21.46 28.59
N LEU A 139 -8.21 -20.99 27.51
CA LEU A 139 -7.33 -21.83 26.68
C LEU A 139 -5.98 -22.05 27.37
N SER A 140 -5.37 -23.24 27.27
CA SER A 140 -4.02 -23.45 27.82
C SER A 140 -2.97 -22.62 27.04
N LYS A 141 -1.78 -22.41 27.63
CA LYS A 141 -0.67 -21.76 26.89
C LYS A 141 -0.34 -22.54 25.62
N GLU A 142 -0.32 -23.88 25.71
CA GLU A 142 -0.08 -24.78 24.58
C GLU A 142 -1.13 -24.64 23.47
N SER A 143 -2.42 -24.56 23.82
CA SER A 143 -3.49 -24.36 22.84
C SER A 143 -3.39 -23.00 22.15
N LEU A 144 -3.01 -21.94 22.88
CA LEU A 144 -2.76 -20.62 22.30
C LEU A 144 -1.56 -20.64 21.36
N GLU A 145 -0.45 -21.23 21.80
CA GLU A 145 0.77 -21.35 21.00
C GLU A 145 0.52 -22.09 19.70
N LYS A 146 -0.17 -23.24 19.76
CA LYS A 146 -0.54 -24.01 18.58
C LYS A 146 -1.43 -23.20 17.63
N SER A 147 -2.48 -22.57 18.15
CA SER A 147 -3.42 -21.80 17.32
C SER A 147 -2.77 -20.58 16.68
N ILE A 148 -1.90 -19.86 17.40
CA ILE A 148 -1.18 -18.70 16.87
C ILE A 148 -0.11 -19.14 15.86
N SER A 149 0.62 -20.21 16.15
CA SER A 149 1.71 -20.70 15.29
C SER A 149 1.19 -21.28 13.99
N ASP A 150 0.22 -22.19 14.08
CA ASP A 150 -0.28 -22.98 12.95
C ASP A 150 -1.47 -22.33 12.25
N GLY A 151 -2.17 -21.42 12.93
CA GLY A 151 -3.46 -20.91 12.49
C GLY A 151 -4.57 -21.91 12.81
N ILE A 152 -5.78 -21.65 12.29
CA ILE A 152 -6.93 -22.53 12.47
C ILE A 152 -7.46 -22.96 11.11
N THR A 153 -7.37 -24.26 10.82
CA THR A 153 -7.85 -24.89 9.59
C THR A 153 -9.32 -24.56 9.33
N ASN A 154 -9.69 -24.34 8.06
CA ASN A 154 -11.04 -23.96 7.63
C ASN A 154 -11.54 -22.62 8.21
N THR A 155 -10.64 -21.75 8.67
CA THR A 155 -10.95 -20.38 9.07
C THR A 155 -10.04 -19.38 8.33
N SER A 156 -10.29 -18.09 8.54
CA SER A 156 -9.42 -17.03 8.03
C SER A 156 -8.21 -16.73 8.94
N MET A 157 -8.00 -17.47 10.05
CA MET A 157 -6.86 -17.26 10.94
C MET A 157 -5.62 -17.97 10.38
N PRO A 158 -4.62 -17.22 9.85
CA PRO A 158 -3.40 -17.84 9.31
C PRO A 158 -2.46 -18.27 10.45
N GLY A 159 -1.48 -19.11 10.11
CA GLY A 159 -0.35 -19.38 10.99
C GLY A 159 0.64 -18.23 11.00
N PHE A 160 1.02 -17.77 12.19
CA PHE A 160 1.91 -16.63 12.35
C PHE A 160 3.37 -17.01 12.63
N ALA A 161 3.66 -18.27 12.95
CA ALA A 161 5.04 -18.71 13.18
C ALA A 161 5.89 -18.67 11.91
N GLU A 162 7.11 -18.16 12.00
CA GLU A 162 8.08 -18.18 10.90
C GLU A 162 8.31 -19.58 10.31
N THR A 163 8.31 -20.62 11.16
CA THR A 163 8.42 -22.02 10.73
C THR A 163 7.26 -22.48 9.84
N ASN A 164 6.11 -21.82 9.93
CA ASN A 164 4.91 -22.09 9.14
C ASN A 164 4.69 -21.04 8.03
N GLY A 165 5.70 -20.20 7.75
CA GLY A 165 5.62 -19.13 6.75
C GLY A 165 5.04 -17.80 7.25
N GLY A 166 4.70 -17.71 8.52
CA GLY A 166 4.22 -16.49 9.17
C GLY A 166 5.34 -15.48 9.48
N PRO A 167 5.00 -14.32 10.05
CA PRO A 167 5.97 -13.25 10.29
C PRO A 167 6.61 -13.22 11.69
N LEU A 168 6.20 -14.09 12.62
CA LEU A 168 6.56 -13.97 14.03
C LEU A 168 7.58 -15.02 14.48
N SER A 169 8.60 -14.57 15.22
CA SER A 169 9.57 -15.45 15.87
C SER A 169 8.97 -16.19 17.07
N PRO A 170 9.60 -17.26 17.57
CA PRO A 170 9.17 -17.95 18.79
C PRO A 170 9.03 -17.02 20.01
N GLU A 171 9.95 -16.07 20.17
CA GLU A 171 9.93 -15.10 21.27
C GLU A 171 8.73 -14.15 21.17
N GLN A 172 8.37 -13.76 19.94
CA GLN A 172 7.19 -12.93 19.67
C GLN A 172 5.88 -13.65 19.98
N ILE A 173 5.80 -14.94 19.63
CA ILE A 173 4.64 -15.76 19.98
C ILE A 173 4.55 -15.93 21.50
N SER A 174 5.67 -16.21 22.17
CA SER A 174 5.70 -16.30 23.63
C SER A 174 5.24 -14.99 24.30
N SER A 175 5.67 -13.83 23.80
CA SER A 175 5.28 -12.54 24.37
C SER A 175 3.79 -12.24 24.18
N LEU A 176 3.20 -12.65 23.06
CA LEU A 176 1.75 -12.58 22.82
C LEU A 176 0.97 -13.44 23.82
N ILE A 177 1.41 -14.67 24.04
CA ILE A 177 0.76 -15.60 24.98
C ILE A 177 0.82 -15.03 26.40
N ASP A 178 1.98 -14.52 26.82
CA ASP A 178 2.15 -13.94 28.15
C ASP A 178 1.31 -12.67 28.34
N PHE A 179 1.16 -11.85 27.30
CA PHE A 179 0.24 -10.71 27.31
C PHE A 179 -1.22 -11.16 27.46
N LEU A 180 -1.66 -12.11 26.63
CA LEU A 180 -3.03 -12.65 26.65
C LEU A 180 -3.39 -13.24 28.01
N LYS A 181 -2.46 -13.96 28.64
CA LYS A 181 -2.66 -14.57 29.97
C LYS A 181 -2.77 -13.58 31.12
N LYS A 182 -2.32 -12.34 30.93
CA LYS A 182 -2.46 -11.27 31.92
C LYS A 182 -3.80 -10.55 31.82
N GLN A 183 -4.54 -10.71 30.72
CA GLN A 183 -5.86 -10.10 30.55
C GLN A 183 -6.90 -10.83 31.40
N LYS A 184 -7.56 -10.10 32.32
CA LYS A 184 -8.56 -10.64 33.24
C LYS A 184 -9.94 -10.71 32.62
#